data_AF-A0AAF0FR59-F1
#
_entry.id   AF-A0AAF0FR59-F1
#
_cell.length_a   1.000
_cell.length_b   1.000
_cell.length_c   1.000
_cell.angle_alpha   90.00
_cell.angle_beta   90.00
_cell.angle_gamma   90.00
#
_symmetry.space_group_name_H-M   'P 1'
#
loop_
_entity.id
_entity.type
_entity.pdbx_description
1 polymer ?
#
loop_
_entity_poly.entity_id
_entity_poly.type
_entity_poly.pdbx_seq_one_letter_code
_entity_poly.pdbx_strand_id
1 'polypeptide(L)'
;MKTGGRRIAFQKGFIDIVVKSGILTLQSSNLVMELRPRAIILQDKIRDYEETEIGKTKRKKVIYLHLEEAIEPFKGRGEVVKEVLIENYEIRRQDLGFEEYITIVTPGTHLYEYIIISSDTITVSLSAKRQAYVDKEDHTTTIYFV
;
A
#
# COMPACT_ATOMS: atom_id res chain seq x y z
N MET A 1 -4.27 23.32 -12.83
CA MET A 1 -3.29 22.30 -12.42
C MET A 1 -4.06 21.00 -12.24
N LYS A 2 -3.89 20.00 -13.12
CA LYS A 2 -4.59 18.71 -12.99
C LYS A 2 -4.02 17.99 -11.77
N THR A 3 -4.81 17.82 -10.72
CA THR A 3 -4.49 16.93 -9.60
C THR A 3 -4.29 15.53 -10.16
N GLY A 4 -3.08 14.97 -9.99
CA GLY A 4 -2.65 13.66 -10.52
C GLY A 4 -3.30 12.46 -9.83
N GLY A 5 -4.56 12.58 -9.42
CA GLY A 5 -5.33 11.50 -8.83
C GLY A 5 -5.90 10.55 -9.86
N ARG A 6 -5.94 9.27 -9.55
CA ARG A 6 -6.63 8.22 -10.33
C ARG A 6 -7.54 7.40 -9.44
N ARG A 7 -8.67 6.99 -10.00
CA ARG A 7 -9.60 6.03 -9.40
C ARG A 7 -9.28 4.67 -9.97
N ILE A 8 -8.69 3.77 -9.19
CA ILE A 8 -8.33 2.43 -9.68
C ILE A 8 -9.41 1.45 -9.24
N ALA A 9 -9.88 0.63 -10.18
CA ALA A 9 -10.85 -0.42 -9.88
C ALA A 9 -10.27 -1.36 -8.81
N PHE A 10 -11.06 -1.66 -7.78
CA PHE A 10 -10.67 -2.54 -6.71
C PHE A 10 -11.93 -3.21 -6.14
N GLN A 11 -11.96 -4.53 -6.17
CA GLN A 11 -13.13 -5.32 -5.78
C GLN A 11 -14.38 -4.85 -6.56
N LYS A 12 -15.52 -4.68 -5.87
CA LYS A 12 -16.78 -4.19 -6.46
C LYS A 12 -16.87 -2.67 -6.56
N GLY A 13 -15.75 -1.96 -6.44
CA GLY A 13 -15.71 -0.50 -6.41
C GLY A 13 -14.40 0.08 -6.93
N PHE A 14 -13.94 1.15 -6.30
CA PHE A 14 -12.64 1.75 -6.59
C PHE A 14 -11.94 2.25 -5.33
N ILE A 15 -10.63 2.46 -5.44
CA ILE A 15 -9.84 3.23 -4.50
C ILE A 15 -9.28 4.47 -5.20
N ASP A 16 -9.15 5.56 -4.46
CA ASP A 16 -8.51 6.78 -4.94
C ASP A 16 -7.01 6.73 -4.64
N ILE A 17 -6.19 7.01 -5.66
CA ILE A 17 -4.74 7.13 -5.52
C ILE A 17 -4.34 8.51 -5.99
N VAL A 18 -3.72 9.30 -5.12
CA VAL A 18 -3.29 10.66 -5.40
C VAL A 18 -1.84 10.82 -5.03
N VAL A 19 -1.03 11.40 -5.92
CA VAL A 19 0.33 11.80 -5.59
C VAL A 19 0.39 13.31 -5.44
N LYS A 20 0.97 13.77 -4.33
CA LYS A 20 1.22 15.19 -4.07
C LYS A 20 2.55 15.34 -3.34
N SER A 21 3.43 16.18 -3.88
CA SER A 21 4.74 16.47 -3.28
C SER A 21 5.56 15.19 -3.00
N GLY A 22 5.47 14.19 -3.90
CA GLY A 22 6.17 12.92 -3.77
C GLY A 22 5.58 11.93 -2.76
N ILE A 23 4.50 12.29 -2.06
CA ILE A 23 3.74 11.40 -1.18
C ILE A 23 2.59 10.81 -1.98
N LEU A 24 2.47 9.47 -2.00
CA LEU A 24 1.29 8.81 -2.53
C LEU A 24 0.29 8.58 -1.39
N THR A 25 -0.94 9.02 -1.59
CA THR A 25 -2.06 8.74 -0.69
C THR A 25 -3.02 7.81 -1.41
N LEU A 26 -3.33 6.68 -0.76
CA LEU A 26 -4.36 5.74 -1.15
C LEU A 26 -5.53 5.89 -0.20
N GLN A 27 -6.74 5.96 -0.74
CA GLN A 27 -7.94 6.15 0.05
C GLN A 27 -9.07 5.22 -0.40
N SER A 28 -9.71 4.57 0.56
CA SER A 28 -10.95 3.81 0.43
C SER A 28 -12.01 4.39 1.37
N SER A 29 -13.15 3.70 1.53
CA SER A 29 -14.22 4.13 2.44
C SER A 29 -13.83 4.03 3.92
N ASN A 30 -12.92 3.12 4.28
CA ASN A 30 -12.51 2.85 5.66
C ASN A 30 -10.99 2.91 5.90
N LEU A 31 -10.17 3.11 4.88
CA LEU A 31 -8.71 3.17 5.00
C LEU A 31 -8.15 4.42 4.30
N VAL A 32 -7.24 5.12 4.99
CA VAL A 32 -6.33 6.08 4.37
C VAL A 32 -4.90 5.62 4.60
N MET A 33 -4.10 5.54 3.54
CA MET A 33 -2.69 5.17 3.60
C MET A 33 -1.83 6.23 2.93
N GLU A 34 -0.82 6.73 3.62
CA GLU A 34 0.20 7.62 3.08
C GLU A 34 1.54 6.90 2.94
N LEU A 35 2.11 6.99 1.75
CA LEU A 35 3.43 6.48 1.40
C LEU A 35 4.42 7.62 1.37
N ARG A 36 5.31 7.65 2.37
CA ARG A 36 6.37 8.65 2.50
C ARG A 36 7.72 7.97 2.33
N PRO A 37 8.78 8.69 1.92
CA PRO A 37 10.10 8.11 1.70
C PRO A 37 10.65 7.24 2.84
N ARG A 38 10.30 7.57 4.09
CA ARG A 38 10.81 6.88 5.29
C ARG A 38 9.71 6.44 6.25
N ALA A 39 8.45 6.52 5.83
CA ALA A 39 7.34 6.07 6.67
C ALA A 39 6.13 5.64 5.82
N ILE A 40 5.35 4.70 6.34
CA ILE A 40 3.99 4.44 5.87
C ILE A 40 3.05 4.76 7.02
N ILE A 41 2.04 5.57 6.77
CA ILE A 41 1.03 5.93 7.78
C ILE A 41 -0.30 5.36 7.32
N LEU A 42 -0.95 4.58 8.18
CA LEU A 42 -2.28 4.01 7.96
C LEU A 42 -3.23 4.61 8.99
N GLN A 43 -4.34 5.20 8.53
CA GLN A 43 -5.46 5.60 9.37
C GLN A 43 -6.54 4.52 9.25
N ASP A 44 -6.39 3.47 10.05
CA ASP A 44 -7.32 2.36 10.20
C ASP A 44 -6.87 1.50 11.39
N LYS A 45 -7.70 0.54 11.80
CA LYS A 45 -7.34 -0.44 12.81
C LYS A 45 -6.66 -1.65 12.18
N ILE A 46 -5.37 -1.77 12.48
CA ILE A 46 -4.59 -2.98 12.18
C ILE A 46 -4.80 -3.97 13.32
N ARG A 47 -5.22 -5.21 13.02
CA ARG A 47 -5.36 -6.27 14.02
C ARG A 47 -3.99 -6.64 14.60
N ASP A 48 -3.08 -7.06 13.72
CA ASP A 48 -1.73 -7.51 14.05
C ASP A 48 -0.77 -7.32 12.86
N TYR A 49 0.53 -7.56 13.08
CA TYR A 49 1.54 -7.53 12.04
C TYR A 49 2.56 -8.66 12.22
N GLU A 50 3.13 -9.11 11.10
CA GLU A 50 4.24 -10.08 11.07
C GLU A 50 5.40 -9.51 10.27
N GLU A 51 6.63 -9.65 10.78
CA GLU A 51 7.86 -9.37 10.02
C GLU A 51 8.59 -10.67 9.72
N THR A 52 8.97 -10.88 8.45
CA THR A 52 9.70 -12.07 8.03
C THR A 52 10.74 -11.75 6.96
N GLU A 53 11.75 -12.62 6.84
CA GLU A 53 12.77 -12.55 5.78
C GLU A 53 12.52 -13.66 4.75
N ILE A 54 12.43 -13.28 3.48
CA ILE A 54 12.10 -14.18 2.37
C ILE A 54 13.25 -14.32 1.35
N GLY A 55 13.15 -15.39 0.55
CA GLY A 55 14.08 -15.74 -0.51
C GLY A 55 15.24 -16.64 -0.04
N LYS A 56 15.87 -17.36 -0.99
CA LYS A 56 16.92 -18.35 -0.69
C LYS A 56 18.08 -17.80 0.15
N THR A 57 18.35 -16.50 0.03
CA THR A 57 19.44 -15.80 0.73
C THR A 57 18.94 -14.82 1.80
N LYS A 58 17.64 -14.81 2.11
CA LYS A 58 17.01 -13.89 3.08
C LYS A 58 17.33 -12.41 2.84
N ARG A 59 17.46 -12.01 1.58
CA ARG A 59 17.85 -10.64 1.19
C ARG A 59 16.69 -9.65 1.18
N LYS A 60 15.46 -10.14 1.32
CA LYS A 60 14.26 -9.32 1.40
C LYS A 60 13.58 -9.52 2.74
N LYS A 61 13.16 -8.41 3.32
CA LYS A 61 12.27 -8.38 4.47
C LYS A 61 10.87 -8.04 3.96
N VAL A 62 9.87 -8.61 4.61
CA VAL A 62 8.46 -8.38 4.33
C VAL A 62 7.74 -8.14 5.64
N ILE A 63 6.91 -7.11 5.66
CA ILE A 63 6.00 -6.79 6.76
C ILE A 63 4.59 -7.04 6.26
N TYR A 64 3.87 -7.95 6.92
CA TYR A 64 2.44 -8.15 6.71
C TYR A 64 1.68 -7.37 7.76
N LEU A 65 0.73 -6.55 7.35
CA LEU A 65 -0.24 -5.91 8.21
C LEU A 65 -1.59 -6.58 7.95
N HIS A 66 -2.19 -7.14 9.00
CA HIS A 66 -3.51 -7.75 8.92
C HIS A 66 -4.54 -6.76 9.43
N LEU A 67 -5.50 -6.40 8.58
CA LEU A 67 -6.54 -5.43 8.91
C LEU A 67 -7.56 -6.03 9.87
N GLU A 68 -8.14 -5.20 10.75
CA GLU A 68 -9.27 -5.63 11.59
C GLU A 68 -10.53 -5.83 10.74
N GLU A 69 -10.73 -4.99 9.73
CA GLU A 69 -11.81 -5.05 8.76
C GLU A 69 -11.26 -5.06 7.33
N ALA A 70 -11.97 -5.71 6.40
CA ALA A 70 -11.56 -5.68 4.99
C ALA A 70 -11.68 -4.26 4.42
N ILE A 71 -10.79 -3.90 3.50
CA ILE A 71 -10.82 -2.64 2.76
C ILE A 71 -12.14 -2.54 2.00
N GLU A 72 -12.94 -1.55 2.37
CA GLU A 72 -14.19 -1.22 1.70
C GLU A 72 -13.90 -0.20 0.58
N PRO A 73 -13.97 -0.60 -0.70
CA PRO A 73 -13.77 0.35 -1.79
C PRO A 73 -14.89 1.41 -1.78
N PHE A 74 -14.64 2.55 -2.41
CA PHE A 74 -15.71 3.48 -2.72
C PHE A 74 -16.67 2.87 -3.74
N LYS A 75 -17.96 3.20 -3.59
CA LYS A 75 -19.00 2.78 -4.54
C LYS A 75 -18.82 3.51 -5.87
N GLY A 76 -18.74 2.75 -6.96
CA GLY A 76 -18.67 3.31 -8.32
C GLY A 76 -17.77 2.49 -9.23
N ARG A 77 -17.48 3.03 -10.41
CA ARG A 77 -16.54 2.42 -11.36
C ARG A 77 -15.19 3.10 -11.25
N GLY A 78 -14.14 2.30 -11.04
CA GLY A 78 -12.75 2.71 -11.20
C GLY A 78 -12.22 2.40 -12.60
N GLU A 79 -11.04 2.93 -12.90
CA GLU A 79 -10.26 2.59 -14.08
C GLU A 79 -9.67 1.18 -13.92
N VAL A 80 -9.97 0.28 -14.86
CA VAL A 80 -9.33 -1.04 -14.92
C VAL A 80 -8.00 -0.87 -15.64
N VAL A 81 -6.92 -0.85 -14.88
CA VAL A 81 -5.55 -0.76 -15.40
C VAL A 81 -4.84 -2.10 -15.23
N LYS A 82 -3.93 -2.45 -16.14
CA LYS A 82 -2.93 -3.48 -15.87
C LYS A 82 -1.75 -2.87 -15.12
N GLU A 83 -1.29 -1.74 -15.61
CA GLU A 83 -0.18 -0.96 -15.11
C GLU A 83 -0.43 0.51 -15.44
N VAL A 84 -0.12 1.41 -14.52
CA VAL A 84 -0.18 2.86 -14.74
C VAL A 84 0.90 3.56 -13.93
N LEU A 85 1.58 4.50 -14.56
CA LEU A 85 2.54 5.38 -13.90
C LEU A 85 1.81 6.63 -13.40
N ILE A 86 1.94 6.93 -12.10
CA ILE A 86 1.46 8.17 -11.48
C ILE A 86 2.67 8.87 -10.88
N GLU A 87 3.14 9.92 -11.55
CA GLU A 87 4.44 10.54 -11.29
C GLU A 87 5.58 9.52 -11.32
N ASN A 88 6.20 9.21 -10.18
CA ASN A 88 7.29 8.24 -10.05
C ASN A 88 6.86 6.92 -9.40
N TYR A 89 5.55 6.73 -9.17
CA TYR A 89 4.98 5.50 -8.64
C TYR A 89 4.39 4.67 -9.77
N GLU A 90 4.69 3.38 -9.77
CA GLU A 90 4.08 2.44 -10.71
C GLU A 90 2.99 1.65 -9.96
N ILE A 91 1.77 1.72 -10.47
CA ILE A 91 0.60 1.04 -9.90
C ILE A 91 0.21 -0.11 -10.83
N ARG A 92 0.14 -1.32 -10.29
CA ARG A 92 -0.33 -2.51 -11.01
C ARG A 92 -1.58 -3.06 -10.35
N ARG A 93 -2.61 -3.38 -11.12
CA ARG A 93 -3.77 -4.13 -10.63
C ARG A 93 -3.72 -5.55 -11.20
N GLN A 94 -3.93 -6.51 -10.33
CA GLN A 94 -4.05 -7.92 -10.68
C GLN A 94 -5.37 -8.45 -10.14
N ASP A 95 -6.17 -9.06 -11.01
CA ASP A 95 -7.42 -9.72 -10.66
C ASP A 95 -7.23 -11.23 -10.88
N LEU A 96 -7.43 -12.02 -9.83
CA LEU A 96 -7.31 -13.48 -9.87
C LEU A 96 -8.68 -14.18 -9.98
N GLY A 97 -9.78 -13.42 -10.08
CA GLY A 97 -11.15 -13.93 -10.10
C GLY A 97 -11.72 -14.26 -8.71
N PHE A 98 -10.86 -14.53 -7.71
CA PHE A 98 -11.26 -14.73 -6.31
C PHE A 98 -10.75 -13.64 -5.37
N GLU A 99 -9.74 -12.87 -5.79
CA GLU A 99 -9.15 -11.77 -5.03
C GLU A 99 -8.52 -10.77 -6.00
N GLU A 100 -8.53 -9.49 -5.61
CA GLU A 100 -7.88 -8.42 -6.34
C GLU A 100 -6.72 -7.83 -5.55
N TYR A 101 -5.63 -7.54 -6.25
CA TYR A 101 -4.42 -6.98 -5.68
C TYR A 101 -4.04 -5.68 -6.37
N ILE A 102 -3.62 -4.71 -5.58
CA ILE A 102 -2.96 -3.50 -6.05
C ILE A 102 -1.53 -3.51 -5.55
N THR A 103 -0.59 -3.52 -6.51
CA THR A 103 0.85 -3.37 -6.23
C THR A 103 1.26 -1.94 -6.51
N ILE A 104 1.93 -1.31 -5.56
CA ILE A 104 2.51 0.03 -5.69
C ILE A 104 4.03 -0.11 -5.61
N VAL A 105 4.72 0.05 -6.73
CA VAL A 105 6.19 0.11 -6.76
C VAL A 105 6.62 1.53 -6.46
N THR A 106 7.49 1.68 -5.45
CA THR A 106 7.89 3.00 -4.97
C THR A 106 9.13 3.54 -5.67
N PRO A 107 9.25 4.88 -5.79
CA PRO A 107 10.47 5.51 -6.29
C PRO A 107 11.70 5.14 -5.45
N GLY A 108 12.89 5.17 -6.04
CA GLY A 108 14.15 4.86 -5.35
C GLY A 108 14.53 5.79 -4.18
N THR A 109 13.77 6.87 -3.97
CA THR A 109 13.87 7.73 -2.78
C THR A 109 13.26 7.10 -1.53
N HIS A 110 12.46 6.03 -1.68
CA HIS A 110 11.82 5.32 -0.57
C HIS A 110 12.75 4.25 0.01
N LEU A 111 12.59 3.98 1.31
CA LEU A 111 13.36 2.94 2.02
C LEU A 111 12.70 1.55 1.96
N TYR A 112 11.55 1.45 1.30
CA TYR A 112 10.86 0.22 0.93
C TYR A 112 10.71 0.16 -0.60
N GLU A 113 10.55 -1.05 -1.15
CA GLU A 113 10.61 -1.33 -2.59
C GLU A 113 9.24 -1.31 -3.26
N TYR A 114 8.24 -1.90 -2.60
CA TYR A 114 6.86 -1.93 -3.08
C TYR A 114 5.91 -2.33 -1.95
N ILE A 115 4.62 -2.06 -2.19
CA ILE A 115 3.52 -2.48 -1.32
C ILE A 115 2.52 -3.28 -2.16
N ILE A 116 1.94 -4.32 -1.57
CA ILE A 116 0.83 -5.08 -2.16
C ILE A 116 -0.37 -4.96 -1.22
N ILE A 117 -1.54 -4.68 -1.79
CA ILE A 117 -2.78 -4.47 -1.06
C ILE A 117 -3.80 -5.49 -1.57
N SER A 118 -4.29 -6.35 -0.68
CA SER A 118 -5.46 -7.22 -0.88
C SER A 118 -6.66 -6.67 -0.11
N SER A 119 -7.75 -7.43 -0.07
CA SER A 119 -8.94 -7.07 0.70
C SER A 119 -8.67 -6.93 2.21
N ASP A 120 -7.79 -7.72 2.80
CA ASP A 120 -7.60 -7.82 4.26
C ASP A 120 -6.15 -7.67 4.74
N THR A 121 -5.21 -7.58 3.81
CA THR A 121 -3.78 -7.63 4.10
C THR A 121 -3.02 -6.58 3.29
N ILE A 122 -2.12 -5.87 3.96
CA ILE A 122 -1.16 -4.97 3.33
C ILE A 122 0.23 -5.54 3.54
N THR A 123 0.94 -5.74 2.44
CA THR A 123 2.30 -6.31 2.45
C THR A 123 3.29 -5.24 2.03
N VAL A 124 4.29 -4.97 2.86
CA VAL A 124 5.38 -4.03 2.55
C VAL A 124 6.66 -4.81 2.34
N SER A 125 7.30 -4.63 1.17
CA SER A 125 8.59 -5.23 0.88
C SER A 125 9.72 -4.21 1.03
N LEU A 126 10.81 -4.61 1.67
CA LEU A 126 12.01 -3.81 1.83
C LEU A 126 13.27 -4.69 1.81
N SER A 127 14.43 -4.05 1.61
CA SER A 127 15.71 -4.73 1.70
C SER A 127 15.95 -5.28 3.12
N ALA A 128 16.52 -6.48 3.24
CA ALA A 128 16.88 -7.06 4.54
C ALA A 128 17.88 -6.21 5.36
N LYS A 129 18.59 -5.28 4.72
CA LYS A 129 19.51 -4.35 5.39
C LYS A 129 18.79 -3.22 6.15
N ARG A 130 17.50 -3.01 5.88
CA ARG A 130 16.70 -1.93 6.46
C ARG A 130 16.01 -2.42 7.73
N GLN A 131 15.86 -1.51 8.67
CA GLN A 131 15.05 -1.73 9.86
C GLN A 131 13.69 -1.06 9.68
N ALA A 132 12.67 -1.69 10.23
CA ALA A 132 11.32 -1.15 10.29
C ALA A 132 10.82 -1.20 11.73
N TYR A 133 10.08 -0.18 12.14
CA TYR A 133 9.46 -0.10 13.46
C TYR A 133 7.99 0.19 13.26
N VAL A 134 7.14 -0.68 13.79
CA VAL A 134 5.68 -0.51 13.74
C VAL A 134 5.23 0.13 15.04
N ASP A 135 4.65 1.32 14.92
CA ASP A 135 4.03 2.06 16.00
C ASP A 135 2.51 2.02 15.81
N LYS A 136 1.79 1.52 16.81
CA LYS A 136 0.34 1.28 16.75
C LYS A 136 -0.36 2.08 17.84
N GLU A 137 -1.15 3.05 17.40
CA GLU A 137 -2.10 3.81 18.21
C GLU A 137 -3.55 3.36 17.88
N ASP A 138 -4.54 3.86 18.63
CA ASP A 138 -5.93 3.40 18.54
C ASP A 138 -6.55 3.44 17.12
N HIS A 139 -6.13 4.41 16.29
CA HIS A 139 -6.65 4.62 14.93
C HIS A 139 -5.58 4.90 13.89
N THR A 140 -4.31 4.81 14.28
CA THR A 140 -3.18 5.11 13.41
C THR A 140 -2.13 4.04 13.60
N THR A 141 -1.66 3.44 12.50
CA THR A 141 -0.46 2.62 12.50
C THR A 141 0.59 3.27 11.62
N THR A 142 1.78 3.49 12.15
CA THR A 142 2.90 4.05 11.41
C THR A 142 4.04 3.04 11.35
N ILE A 143 4.53 2.76 10.14
CA ILE A 143 5.78 2.01 9.94
C ILE A 143 6.88 3.01 9.64
N TYR A 144 7.91 3.06 10.48
CA TYR A 144 9.11 3.87 10.26
C TYR A 144 10.23 3.03 9.67
N PHE A 145 10.96 3.57 8.67
CA PHE A 145 12.07 2.87 8.01
C PHE A 145 13.42 3.55 8.25
N VAL A 146 14.46 2.76 8.55
CA VAL A 146 15.84 3.20 8.81
C VAL A 146 16.84 2.45 7.93
#